data_AF-A0A165W354-F1
#
_entry.id   AF-A0A165W354-F1
#
_cell.length_a   1.000
_cell.length_b   1.000
_cell.length_c   1.000
_cell.angle_alpha   90.00
_cell.angle_beta   90.00
_cell.angle_gamma   90.00
#
_symmetry.space_group_name_H-M   'P 1'
#
loop_
_entity.id
_entity.type
_entity.pdbx_description
1 polymer ?
#
loop_
_entity_poly.entity_id
_entity_poly.type
_entity_poly.pdbx_seq_one_letter_code
_entity_poly.pdbx_strand_id
1 'polypeptide(L)'
;MGASQSTPKVTAQDRAILESRDKLKQYQKKLQQVLDREKEIARQHLEAGDKQRALIALRRRKYQETLLVKTDSQLENLEQLVSTIEFSLIEVSVLHGLKQGNEVLKEIHKEMNIESVEKLLEETAEAREYQREIDEMLSNNLTVEEEEAVEAELKALQAESDKEQEVDQVPVELPTPPVTVPVAPEESVPAARKEEPEQGERVPVLA
;
A
#
# COMPACT_ATOMS: atom_id res chain seq x y z
N MET A 1 -26.44 -12.30 -25.77
CA MET A 1 -26.89 -13.44 -24.94
C MET A 1 -26.48 -13.13 -23.51
N GLY A 2 -27.46 -12.93 -22.63
CA GLY A 2 -27.27 -12.30 -21.32
C GLY A 2 -26.40 -13.10 -20.37
N ALA A 3 -25.48 -12.42 -19.70
CA ALA A 3 -24.73 -12.93 -18.58
C ALA A 3 -25.72 -13.28 -17.46
N SER A 4 -25.99 -14.57 -17.28
CA SER A 4 -26.65 -15.09 -16.09
C SER A 4 -25.75 -14.75 -14.91
N GLN A 5 -26.10 -13.72 -14.14
CA GLN A 5 -25.46 -13.43 -12.87
C GLN A 5 -25.64 -14.66 -11.98
N SER A 6 -24.58 -15.45 -11.83
CA SER A 6 -24.55 -16.54 -10.87
C SER A 6 -24.61 -15.90 -9.49
N THR A 7 -25.78 -15.91 -8.87
CA THR A 7 -25.92 -15.51 -7.47
C THR A 7 -24.96 -16.37 -6.64
N PRO A 8 -24.11 -15.79 -5.79
CA PRO A 8 -23.18 -16.56 -4.98
C PRO A 8 -23.97 -17.59 -4.16
N LYS A 9 -23.56 -18.86 -4.25
CA LYS A 9 -24.20 -19.95 -3.51
C LYS A 9 -23.88 -19.78 -2.03
N VAL A 10 -24.85 -19.29 -1.26
CA VAL A 10 -24.76 -19.18 0.20
C VAL A 10 -24.42 -20.56 0.77
N THR A 11 -23.25 -20.68 1.39
CA THR A 11 -22.80 -21.93 1.99
C THR A 11 -23.43 -22.17 3.36
N ALA A 12 -23.37 -23.41 3.85
CA ALA A 12 -23.81 -23.73 5.21
C ALA A 12 -23.03 -22.92 6.27
N GLN A 13 -21.77 -22.61 6.00
CA GLN A 13 -20.90 -21.80 6.85
C GLN A 13 -21.42 -20.35 6.96
N ASP A 14 -21.80 -19.73 5.84
CA ASP A 14 -22.35 -18.38 5.80
C ASP A 14 -23.64 -18.26 6.62
N ARG A 15 -24.49 -19.28 6.55
CA ARG A 15 -25.72 -19.35 7.34
C ARG A 15 -25.44 -19.47 8.83
N ALA A 16 -24.50 -20.33 9.22
CA ALA A 16 -24.12 -20.51 10.62
C ALA A 16 -23.53 -19.21 11.22
N ILE A 17 -22.68 -18.52 10.46
CA ILE A 17 -22.12 -17.22 10.84
C ILE A 17 -23.25 -16.20 11.03
N LEU A 18 -24.14 -16.08 10.05
CA LEU A 18 -25.26 -15.13 10.10
C LEU A 18 -26.17 -15.39 11.30
N GLU A 19 -26.54 -16.65 11.55
CA GLU A 19 -27.33 -17.04 12.71
C GLU A 19 -26.64 -16.69 14.04
N SER A 20 -25.33 -16.92 14.13
CA SER A 20 -24.55 -16.62 15.35
C SER A 20 -24.50 -15.12 15.63
N ARG A 21 -24.28 -14.29 14.60
CA ARG A 21 -24.28 -12.83 14.67
C ARG A 21 -25.66 -12.31 15.09
N ASP A 22 -26.72 -12.83 14.49
CA ASP A 22 -28.08 -12.38 14.78
C ASP A 22 -28.50 -12.76 16.21
N LYS A 23 -28.10 -13.94 16.71
CA LYS A 23 -28.29 -14.34 18.12
C LYS A 23 -27.57 -13.39 19.08
N LEU A 24 -26.32 -13.00 18.79
CA LEU A 24 -25.57 -12.05 19.61
C LEU A 24 -26.20 -10.65 19.60
N LYS A 25 -26.63 -10.15 18.43
CA LYS A 25 -27.36 -8.87 18.32
C LYS A 25 -28.68 -8.88 19.09
N GLN A 26 -29.42 -9.98 19.05
CA GLN A 26 -30.64 -10.14 19.85
C GLN A 26 -30.33 -10.16 21.36
N TYR A 27 -29.24 -10.82 21.77
CA TYR A 27 -28.82 -10.87 23.15
C TYR A 27 -28.37 -9.49 23.67
N GLN A 28 -27.61 -8.74 22.86
CA GLN A 28 -27.21 -7.35 23.14
C GLN A 28 -28.43 -6.45 23.36
N LYS A 29 -29.45 -6.52 22.48
CA LYS A 29 -30.71 -5.76 22.65
C LYS A 29 -31.45 -6.13 23.93
N LYS A 30 -31.49 -7.41 24.29
CA LYS A 30 -32.10 -7.87 25.55
C LYS A 30 -31.34 -7.33 26.76
N LEU A 31 -30.00 -7.40 26.75
CA LEU A 31 -29.14 -6.85 27.81
C LEU A 31 -29.38 -5.34 27.99
N GLN A 32 -29.49 -4.59 26.91
CA GLN A 32 -29.77 -3.15 26.98
C GLN A 32 -31.11 -2.86 27.66
N GLN A 33 -32.17 -3.60 27.31
CA GLN A 33 -33.47 -3.46 27.97
C GLN A 33 -33.42 -3.80 29.47
N VAL A 34 -32.64 -4.81 29.86
CA VAL A 34 -32.49 -5.16 31.28
C VAL A 34 -31.69 -4.09 32.02
N LEU A 35 -30.65 -3.52 31.40
CA LEU A 35 -29.88 -2.39 31.97
C LEU A 35 -30.76 -1.17 32.24
N ASP A 36 -31.63 -0.81 31.30
CA ASP A 36 -32.55 0.31 31.43
C ASP A 36 -33.55 0.05 32.58
N ARG A 37 -34.10 -1.16 32.66
CA ARG A 37 -34.98 -1.57 33.78
C ARG A 37 -34.27 -1.54 35.13
N GLU A 38 -33.04 -2.05 35.22
CA GLU A 38 -32.27 -2.02 36.48
C GLU A 38 -31.94 -0.59 36.93
N LYS A 39 -31.74 0.33 35.97
CA LYS A 39 -31.58 1.75 36.25
C LYS A 39 -32.85 2.38 36.81
N GLU A 40 -34.01 2.05 36.25
CA GLU A 40 -35.32 2.50 36.75
C GLU A 40 -35.60 1.96 38.16
N ILE A 41 -35.36 0.66 38.39
CA ILE A 41 -35.53 0.03 39.70
C ILE A 41 -34.59 0.68 40.74
N ALA A 42 -33.35 0.96 40.36
CA ALA A 42 -32.41 1.68 41.24
C ALA A 42 -32.93 3.09 41.58
N ARG A 43 -33.51 3.82 40.61
CA ARG A 43 -34.12 5.13 40.85
C ARG A 43 -35.32 5.03 41.81
N GLN A 44 -36.22 4.07 41.60
CA GLN A 44 -37.37 3.84 42.47
C GLN A 44 -36.96 3.53 43.92
N HIS A 45 -35.93 2.69 44.13
CA HIS A 45 -35.43 2.41 45.47
C HIS A 45 -34.74 3.62 46.13
N LEU A 46 -34.12 4.51 45.35
CA LEU A 46 -33.58 5.76 45.87
C LEU A 46 -34.69 6.74 46.30
N GLU A 47 -35.76 6.85 45.50
CA GLU A 47 -36.95 7.66 45.84
C GLU A 47 -37.66 7.14 47.09
N ALA A 48 -37.71 5.83 47.28
CA ALA A 48 -38.25 5.18 48.48
C ALA A 48 -37.33 5.27 49.72
N GLY A 49 -36.12 5.82 49.60
CA GLY A 49 -35.13 5.92 50.69
C GLY A 49 -34.34 4.64 50.99
N ASP A 50 -34.59 3.55 50.26
CA ASP A 50 -33.97 2.23 50.44
C ASP A 50 -32.58 2.15 49.77
N LYS A 51 -31.57 2.81 50.35
CA LYS A 51 -30.20 2.87 49.80
C LYS A 51 -29.55 1.49 49.59
N GLN A 52 -29.78 0.53 50.48
CA GLN A 52 -29.16 -0.80 50.35
C GLN A 52 -29.68 -1.57 49.13
N ARG A 53 -30.99 -1.48 48.84
CA ARG A 53 -31.58 -2.13 47.66
C ARG A 53 -31.15 -1.45 46.37
N ALA A 54 -31.07 -0.12 46.37
CA ALA A 54 -30.53 0.64 45.24
C ALA A 54 -29.08 0.24 44.91
N LEU A 55 -28.22 0.04 45.92
CA LEU A 55 -26.84 -0.42 45.71
C LEU A 55 -26.77 -1.82 45.09
N ILE A 56 -27.65 -2.75 45.50
CA ILE A 56 -27.70 -4.10 44.91
C ILE A 56 -28.13 -4.02 43.44
N ALA A 57 -29.14 -3.21 43.11
CA ALA A 57 -29.57 -2.99 41.73
C ALA A 57 -28.45 -2.40 40.85
N LEU A 58 -27.72 -1.41 41.37
CA LEU A 58 -26.58 -0.82 40.65
C LEU A 58 -25.42 -1.81 40.45
N ARG A 59 -25.16 -2.70 41.41
CA ARG A 59 -24.15 -3.76 41.26
C ARG A 59 -24.54 -4.76 40.16
N ARG A 60 -25.80 -5.16 40.10
CA ARG A 60 -26.32 -6.02 39.01
C ARG A 60 -26.19 -5.31 37.66
N ARG A 61 -26.51 -4.01 37.63
CA ARG A 61 -26.36 -3.20 36.42
C ARG A 61 -24.91 -3.17 35.94
N LYS A 62 -23.95 -2.96 36.85
CA LYS A 62 -22.52 -2.95 36.50
C LYS A 62 -22.04 -4.30 35.95
N TYR A 63 -22.54 -5.41 36.50
CA TYR A 63 -22.25 -6.74 35.98
C TYR A 63 -22.79 -6.93 34.56
N GLN A 64 -24.03 -6.50 34.30
CA GLN A 64 -24.63 -6.56 32.97
C GLN A 64 -23.94 -5.64 31.96
N GLU A 65 -23.50 -4.45 32.36
CA GLU A 65 -22.68 -3.56 31.52
C GLU A 65 -21.40 -4.28 31.09
N THR A 66 -20.76 -5.03 32.00
CA THR A 66 -19.56 -5.80 31.69
C THR A 66 -19.86 -6.94 30.71
N LEU A 67 -21.01 -7.61 30.83
CA LEU A 67 -21.45 -8.63 29.88
C LEU A 67 -21.75 -8.03 28.50
N LEU A 68 -22.33 -6.83 28.44
CA LEU A 68 -22.58 -6.11 27.19
C LEU A 68 -21.26 -5.80 26.47
N VAL A 69 -20.27 -5.24 27.16
CA VAL A 69 -18.93 -4.98 26.60
C VAL A 69 -18.27 -6.26 26.07
N LYS A 70 -18.40 -7.38 26.80
CA LYS A 70 -17.90 -8.68 26.32
C LYS A 70 -18.64 -9.14 25.07
N THR A 71 -19.95 -8.96 25.01
CA THR A 71 -20.76 -9.33 23.84
C THR A 71 -20.38 -8.49 22.62
N ASP A 72 -20.13 -7.19 22.81
CA ASP A 72 -19.68 -6.28 21.76
C ASP A 72 -18.30 -6.70 21.22
N SER A 73 -17.34 -7.04 22.11
CA SER A 73 -16.04 -7.57 21.69
C SER A 73 -16.15 -8.90 20.92
N GLN A 74 -17.08 -9.77 21.30
CA GLN A 74 -17.33 -11.02 20.58
C GLN A 74 -17.93 -10.78 19.20
N LEU A 75 -18.79 -9.76 19.07
CA LEU A 75 -19.39 -9.37 17.81
C LEU A 75 -18.33 -8.77 16.87
N GLU A 76 -17.44 -7.91 17.38
CA GLU A 76 -16.31 -7.38 16.62
C GLU A 76 -15.37 -8.50 16.15
N ASN A 77 -15.01 -9.43 17.03
CA ASN A 77 -14.18 -10.58 16.67
C ASN A 77 -14.83 -11.44 15.56
N LEU A 78 -16.15 -11.62 15.59
CA LEU A 78 -16.87 -12.32 14.53
C LEU A 78 -16.83 -11.55 13.21
N GLU A 79 -17.00 -10.23 13.24
CA GLU A 79 -16.91 -9.40 12.02
C GLU A 79 -15.51 -9.46 11.41
N GLN A 80 -14.46 -9.42 12.24
CA GLN A 80 -13.07 -9.61 11.78
C GLN A 80 -12.85 -11.00 11.18
N LEU A 81 -13.40 -12.05 11.80
CA LEU A 81 -13.30 -13.42 11.29
C LEU A 81 -13.99 -13.55 9.93
N VAL A 82 -15.17 -12.94 9.76
CA VAL A 82 -15.89 -12.92 8.48
C VAL A 82 -15.06 -12.23 7.40
N SER A 83 -14.53 -11.04 7.69
CA SER A 83 -13.68 -10.33 6.73
C SER A 83 -12.44 -11.13 6.34
N THR A 84 -11.83 -11.83 7.31
CA THR A 84 -10.69 -12.72 7.05
C THR A 84 -11.09 -13.88 6.13
N ILE A 85 -12.24 -14.51 6.36
CA ILE A 85 -12.74 -15.60 5.52
C ILE A 85 -13.02 -15.10 4.10
N GLU A 86 -13.66 -13.94 3.94
CA GLU A 86 -13.92 -13.33 2.65
C GLU A 86 -12.63 -13.07 1.88
N PHE A 87 -11.61 -12.55 2.56
CA PHE A 87 -10.29 -12.35 1.97
C PHE A 87 -9.65 -13.67 1.53
N SER A 88 -9.66 -14.71 2.38
CA SER A 88 -9.15 -16.03 2.01
C SER A 88 -9.90 -16.67 0.83
N LEU A 89 -11.21 -16.42 0.68
CA LEU A 89 -11.95 -16.87 -0.50
C LEU A 89 -11.46 -16.17 -1.79
N ILE A 90 -11.14 -14.88 -1.70
CA ILE A 90 -10.53 -14.14 -2.81
C ILE A 90 -9.15 -14.71 -3.13
N GLU A 91 -8.31 -14.96 -2.11
CA GLU A 91 -6.99 -15.57 -2.30
C GLU A 91 -7.08 -16.91 -3.03
N VAL A 92 -8.02 -17.77 -2.66
CA VAL A 92 -8.26 -19.06 -3.35
C VAL A 92 -8.67 -18.83 -4.80
N SER A 93 -9.53 -17.84 -5.08
CA SER A 93 -9.92 -17.49 -6.46
C SER A 93 -8.73 -16.99 -7.28
N VAL A 94 -7.85 -16.16 -6.69
CA VAL A 94 -6.63 -15.67 -7.33
C VAL A 94 -5.68 -16.83 -7.64
N LEU A 95 -5.47 -17.73 -6.69
CA LEU A 95 -4.66 -18.94 -6.90
C LEU A 95 -5.21 -19.81 -8.02
N HIS A 96 -6.54 -19.98 -8.11
CA HIS A 96 -7.16 -20.71 -9.20
C HIS A 96 -6.94 -20.02 -10.56
N GLY A 97 -7.09 -18.69 -10.61
CA GLY A 97 -6.79 -17.90 -11.81
C GLY A 97 -5.33 -17.99 -12.23
N LEU A 98 -4.39 -17.95 -11.29
CA LEU A 98 -2.96 -18.15 -11.57
C LEU A 98 -2.67 -19.55 -12.10
N LYS A 99 -3.33 -20.58 -11.55
CA LYS A 99 -3.19 -21.96 -12.03
C LYS A 99 -3.67 -22.09 -13.48
N GLN A 100 -4.85 -21.55 -13.79
CA GLN A 100 -5.38 -21.53 -15.16
C GLN A 100 -4.46 -20.75 -16.11
N GLY A 101 -3.97 -19.58 -15.69
CA GLY A 101 -3.01 -18.80 -16.47
C GLY A 101 -1.71 -19.56 -16.74
N ASN A 102 -1.21 -20.33 -15.77
CA ASN A 102 -0.04 -21.19 -15.94
C ASN A 102 -0.30 -22.34 -16.92
N GLU A 103 -1.49 -22.96 -16.88
CA GLU A 103 -1.89 -23.98 -17.85
C GLU A 103 -1.94 -23.43 -19.27
N VAL A 104 -2.56 -22.26 -19.48
CA VAL A 104 -2.58 -21.57 -20.78
C VAL A 104 -1.17 -21.20 -21.25
N LEU A 105 -0.32 -20.67 -20.36
CA LEU A 105 1.08 -20.38 -20.69
C LEU A 105 1.84 -21.63 -21.14
N LYS A 106 1.60 -22.78 -20.50
CA LYS A 106 2.20 -24.06 -20.92
C LYS A 106 1.70 -24.50 -22.29
N GLU A 107 0.43 -24.31 -22.60
CA GLU A 107 -0.12 -24.60 -23.93
C GLU A 107 0.52 -23.70 -24.98
N ILE A 108 0.60 -22.37 -24.73
CA ILE A 108 1.30 -21.43 -25.62
C ILE A 108 2.76 -21.82 -25.81
N HIS A 109 3.48 -22.19 -24.75
CA HIS A 109 4.87 -22.65 -24.84
C HIS A 109 5.02 -23.97 -25.59
N LYS A 110 3.96 -24.80 -25.64
CA LYS A 110 3.95 -26.06 -26.39
C LYS A 110 3.61 -25.83 -27.86
N GLU A 111 2.74 -24.87 -28.16
CA GLU A 111 2.38 -24.44 -29.52
C GLU A 111 3.47 -23.57 -30.16
N MET A 112 4.20 -22.78 -29.37
CA MET A 112 5.51 -22.27 -29.76
C MET A 112 6.43 -23.46 -29.97
N ASN A 113 6.59 -23.82 -31.24
CA ASN A 113 7.38 -24.97 -31.62
C ASN A 113 8.82 -24.76 -31.14
N ILE A 114 9.25 -25.51 -30.13
CA ILE A 114 10.61 -25.42 -29.55
C ILE A 114 11.65 -25.56 -30.66
N GLU A 115 11.39 -26.43 -31.64
CA GLU A 115 12.22 -26.59 -32.84
C GLU A 115 12.35 -25.31 -33.67
N SER A 116 11.29 -24.49 -33.76
CA SER A 116 11.33 -23.21 -34.48
C SER A 116 12.10 -22.14 -33.71
N VAL A 117 12.05 -22.17 -32.38
CA VAL A 117 12.84 -21.27 -31.52
C VAL A 117 14.32 -21.66 -31.57
N GLU A 118 14.62 -22.96 -31.48
CA GLU A 118 16.00 -23.49 -31.61
C GLU A 118 16.59 -23.17 -32.98
N LYS A 119 15.85 -23.41 -34.07
CA LYS A 119 16.28 -23.04 -35.43
C LYS A 119 16.53 -21.54 -35.58
N LEU A 120 15.64 -20.68 -35.07
CA LEU A 120 15.85 -19.24 -35.12
C LEU A 120 17.11 -18.82 -34.35
N LEU A 121 17.39 -19.44 -33.20
CA LEU A 121 18.62 -19.16 -32.44
C LEU A 121 19.88 -19.61 -33.19
N GLU A 122 19.85 -20.79 -33.83
CA GLU A 122 20.91 -21.28 -34.69
C GLU A 122 21.14 -20.36 -35.90
N GLU A 123 20.08 -20.04 -36.67
CA GLU A 123 20.15 -19.13 -37.82
C GLU A 123 20.68 -17.74 -37.42
N THR A 124 20.31 -17.24 -36.23
CA THR A 124 20.82 -15.95 -35.73
C THR A 124 22.29 -16.03 -35.30
N ALA A 125 22.73 -17.18 -34.77
CA ALA A 125 24.13 -17.40 -34.40
C ALA A 125 25.00 -17.51 -35.66
N GLU A 126 24.57 -18.29 -36.66
CA GLU A 126 25.23 -18.41 -37.96
C GLU A 126 25.30 -17.06 -38.68
N ALA A 127 24.21 -16.29 -38.71
CA ALA A 127 24.21 -14.96 -39.31
C ALA A 127 25.18 -13.99 -38.62
N ARG A 128 25.34 -14.09 -37.29
CA ARG A 128 26.35 -13.30 -36.55
C ARG A 128 27.77 -13.72 -36.86
N GLU A 129 28.01 -15.02 -37.01
CA GLU A 129 29.33 -15.53 -37.38
C GLU A 129 29.69 -15.11 -38.80
N TYR A 130 28.75 -15.22 -39.74
CA TYR A 130 28.90 -14.71 -41.10
C TYR A 130 29.17 -13.20 -41.13
N GLN A 131 28.47 -12.42 -40.31
CA GLN A 131 28.75 -10.99 -40.20
C GLN A 131 30.17 -10.73 -39.67
N ARG A 132 30.64 -11.50 -38.67
CA ARG A 132 32.02 -11.39 -38.18
C ARG A 132 33.05 -11.77 -39.23
N GLU A 133 32.79 -12.80 -40.04
CA GLU A 133 33.65 -13.16 -41.16
C GLU A 133 33.71 -12.02 -42.19
N ILE A 134 32.57 -11.38 -42.50
CA ILE A 134 32.55 -10.18 -43.36
C ILE A 134 33.36 -9.05 -42.74
N ASP A 135 33.16 -8.77 -41.45
CA ASP A 135 33.86 -7.71 -40.73
C ASP A 135 35.38 -7.97 -40.75
N GLU A 136 35.81 -9.21 -40.55
CA GLU A 136 37.22 -9.64 -40.60
C GLU A 136 37.79 -9.59 -42.03
N MET A 137 37.01 -9.95 -43.05
CA MET A 137 37.42 -9.84 -44.45
C MET A 137 37.57 -8.39 -44.88
N LEU A 138 36.70 -7.50 -44.41
CA LEU A 138 36.76 -6.07 -44.68
C LEU A 138 37.97 -5.44 -43.97
N SER A 139 38.21 -5.79 -42.69
CA SER A 139 39.40 -5.29 -41.97
C SER A 139 40.70 -5.78 -42.58
N ASN A 140 40.75 -7.01 -43.12
CA ASN A 140 41.95 -7.57 -43.72
C ASN A 140 42.21 -7.13 -45.18
N ASN A 141 41.23 -6.51 -45.86
CA ASN A 141 41.39 -6.03 -47.24
C ASN A 141 41.76 -4.55 -47.36
N LEU A 142 41.66 -3.77 -46.28
CA LEU A 142 42.04 -2.36 -46.29
C LEU A 142 43.57 -2.23 -46.27
N THR A 143 44.09 -1.39 -47.15
CA THR A 143 45.50 -0.98 -47.08
C THR A 143 45.71 0.07 -45.99
N VAL A 144 46.93 0.19 -45.46
CA VAL A 144 47.26 1.15 -44.38
C VAL A 144 46.87 2.59 -44.76
N GLU A 145 47.01 2.96 -46.04
CA GLU A 145 46.63 4.29 -46.54
C GLU A 145 45.10 4.50 -46.56
N GLU A 146 44.33 3.44 -46.83
CA GLU A 146 42.86 3.49 -46.80
C GLU A 146 42.32 3.50 -45.36
N GLU A 147 42.96 2.77 -44.44
CA GLU A 147 42.64 2.85 -43.00
C GLU A 147 42.85 4.27 -42.45
N GLU A 148 43.98 4.90 -42.78
CA GLU A 148 44.26 6.29 -42.38
C GLU A 148 43.25 7.29 -42.96
N ALA A 149 42.79 7.08 -44.20
CA ALA A 149 41.76 7.91 -44.81
C ALA A 149 40.39 7.76 -44.12
N VAL A 150 40.01 6.52 -43.77
CA VAL A 150 38.78 6.22 -43.03
C VAL A 150 38.83 6.80 -41.61
N GLU A 151 39.96 6.69 -40.91
CA GLU A 151 40.15 7.29 -39.58
C GLU A 151 40.04 8.83 -39.62
N ALA A 152 40.58 9.46 -40.67
CA ALA A 152 40.48 10.89 -40.87
C ALA A 152 39.02 11.34 -41.11
N GLU A 153 38.26 10.60 -41.92
CA GLU A 153 36.84 10.84 -42.15
C GLU A 153 36.00 10.66 -40.86
N LEU A 154 36.28 9.59 -40.09
CA LEU A 154 35.63 9.35 -38.81
C LEU A 154 35.88 10.50 -37.81
N LYS A 155 37.09 11.04 -37.77
CA LYS A 155 37.43 12.23 -36.97
C LYS A 155 36.65 13.47 -37.41
N ALA A 156 36.44 13.65 -38.71
CA ALA A 156 35.67 14.77 -39.24
C ALA A 156 34.19 14.67 -38.82
N LEU A 157 33.58 13.47 -38.93
CA LEU A 157 32.21 13.21 -38.52
C LEU A 157 31.99 13.35 -37.01
N GLN A 158 32.97 12.93 -36.20
CA GLN A 158 32.94 13.15 -34.74
C GLN A 158 32.95 14.65 -34.41
N ALA A 159 33.84 15.42 -35.04
CA ALA A 159 33.90 16.87 -34.83
C ALA A 159 32.65 17.62 -35.33
N GLU A 160 31.91 17.09 -36.30
CA GLU A 160 30.63 17.62 -36.75
C GLU A 160 29.50 17.28 -35.76
N SER A 161 29.46 16.04 -35.29
CA SER A 161 28.49 15.57 -34.29
C SER A 161 28.64 16.29 -32.94
N ASP A 162 29.87 16.51 -32.49
CA ASP A 162 30.17 17.23 -31.24
C ASP A 162 29.76 18.70 -31.34
N LYS A 163 29.96 19.33 -32.52
CA LYS A 163 29.48 20.70 -32.77
C LYS A 163 27.96 20.77 -32.76
N GLU A 164 27.25 19.78 -33.29
CA GLU A 164 25.78 19.70 -33.24
C GLU A 164 25.27 19.50 -31.80
N GLN A 165 25.98 18.77 -30.95
CA GLN A 165 25.65 18.63 -29.52
C GLN A 165 25.98 19.87 -28.67
N GLU A 166 26.97 20.68 -29.05
CA GLU A 166 27.27 21.94 -28.37
C GLU A 166 26.24 23.04 -28.66
N VAL A 167 25.56 23.03 -29.82
CA VAL A 167 24.49 24.01 -30.11
C VAL A 167 23.22 23.79 -29.28
N ASP A 168 22.95 22.57 -28.82
CA ASP A 168 21.83 22.25 -27.92
C ASP A 168 22.14 22.55 -26.43
N GLN A 169 23.38 22.90 -26.10
CA GLN A 169 23.82 23.22 -24.73
C GLN A 169 23.95 24.72 -24.46
N VAL A 170 23.35 25.60 -25.28
CA VAL A 170 23.20 27.01 -24.89
C VAL A 170 22.32 27.07 -23.63
N PRO A 171 22.83 27.54 -22.47
CA PRO A 171 22.01 27.63 -21.27
C PRO A 171 20.85 28.58 -21.55
N VAL A 172 19.63 28.05 -21.59
CA VAL A 172 18.43 28.88 -21.61
C VAL A 172 18.36 29.57 -20.24
N GLU A 173 18.79 30.82 -20.17
CA GLU A 173 18.50 31.70 -19.03
C GLU A 173 17.00 31.97 -19.01
N LEU A 174 16.25 31.11 -18.30
CA LEU A 174 14.87 31.38 -17.95
C LEU A 174 14.83 32.55 -16.95
N PRO A 175 14.02 33.59 -17.19
CA PRO A 175 13.92 34.72 -16.29
C PRO A 175 13.37 34.27 -14.93
N THR A 176 14.02 34.71 -13.86
CA THR A 176 13.64 34.41 -12.48
C THR A 176 12.26 35.01 -12.16
N PRO A 177 11.31 34.23 -11.60
CA PRO A 177 10.00 34.77 -11.23
C PRO A 177 10.14 35.72 -10.02
N PRO A 178 9.37 36.82 -9.98
CA PRO A 178 9.49 37.82 -8.94
C PRO A 178 9.04 37.27 -7.58
N VAL A 179 9.92 37.37 -6.57
CA VAL A 179 9.61 37.09 -5.17
C VAL A 179 8.89 38.31 -4.58
N THR A 180 7.57 38.30 -4.60
CA THR A 180 6.76 39.17 -3.74
C THR A 180 5.70 38.33 -3.04
N VAL A 181 5.99 37.95 -1.80
CA VAL A 181 5.02 37.31 -0.90
C VAL A 181 4.08 38.40 -0.35
N PRO A 182 2.75 38.28 -0.46
CA PRO A 182 1.83 39.24 0.14
C PRO A 182 1.83 39.11 1.67
N VAL A 183 2.02 40.23 2.35
CA VAL A 183 1.88 40.37 3.80
C VAL A 183 0.43 40.07 4.19
N ALA A 184 0.21 39.03 5.01
CA ALA A 184 -1.02 38.80 5.73
C ALA A 184 -0.86 39.26 7.21
N PRO A 185 -1.86 39.90 7.84
CA PRO A 185 -1.72 40.48 9.17
C PRO A 185 -1.80 39.40 10.26
N GLU A 186 -0.76 39.27 11.09
CA GLU A 186 -0.78 38.40 12.27
C GLU A 186 -1.53 39.05 13.43
N GLU A 187 -2.61 38.38 13.88
CA GLU A 187 -3.29 38.64 15.14
C GLU A 187 -2.42 38.23 16.34
N SER A 188 -2.55 39.03 17.40
CA SER A 188 -1.82 39.04 18.65
C SER A 188 -1.86 37.74 19.48
N VAL A 189 -0.71 37.33 20.02
CA VAL A 189 -0.59 36.48 21.22
C VAL A 189 0.36 37.14 22.24
N PRO A 190 0.03 37.12 23.55
CA PRO A 190 0.64 38.01 24.54
C PRO A 190 1.96 37.50 25.14
N ALA A 191 2.79 38.50 25.44
CA ALA A 191 4.11 38.53 26.08
C ALA A 191 4.42 37.44 27.14
N ALA A 192 5.43 36.63 26.85
CA ALA A 192 6.26 35.96 27.84
C ALA A 192 7.55 36.77 28.10
N ARG A 193 7.97 36.70 29.36
CA ARG A 193 8.86 37.59 30.11
C ARG A 193 10.33 37.42 29.75
N LYS A 194 11.04 38.54 29.59
CA LYS A 194 12.49 38.64 29.35
C LYS A 194 13.28 38.23 30.61
N GLU A 195 14.29 37.38 30.43
CA GLU A 195 15.39 37.16 31.37
C GLU A 195 16.70 37.70 30.77
N GLU A 196 17.46 38.43 31.59
CA GLU A 196 18.93 38.53 31.71
C GLU A 196 19.31 39.81 32.49
N PRO A 197 20.53 39.98 33.08
CA PRO A 197 21.68 39.06 33.19
C PRO A 197 22.33 38.96 34.61
N GLU A 198 23.42 38.18 34.63
CA GLU A 198 24.43 37.78 35.64
C GLU A 198 24.82 38.71 36.82
N GLN A 199 25.21 38.07 37.94
CA GLN A 199 26.34 38.48 38.79
C GLN A 199 26.79 37.37 39.78
N GLY A 200 28.10 37.06 39.81
CA GLY A 200 28.85 36.87 41.07
C GLY A 200 29.19 35.46 41.58
N GLU A 201 30.27 34.88 41.05
CA GLU A 201 31.45 34.35 41.78
C GLU A 201 31.31 33.66 43.17
N ARG A 202 31.67 32.36 43.26
CA ARG A 202 32.78 31.78 44.07
C ARG A 202 32.61 30.27 44.35
N VAL A 203 33.60 29.49 43.88
CA VAL A 203 33.97 28.14 44.36
C VAL A 203 34.77 28.30 45.68
N PRO A 204 34.93 27.28 46.58
CA PRO A 204 35.60 26.01 46.25
C PRO A 204 35.04 24.73 46.90
N VAL A 205 35.48 23.65 46.26
CA VAL A 205 35.45 22.23 46.64
C VAL A 205 36.20 21.99 47.96
N LEU A 206 35.69 21.05 48.77
CA LEU A 206 36.50 20.32 49.76
C LEU A 206 36.38 18.82 49.50
N ALA A 207 37.55 18.18 49.65
CA ALA A 207 37.95 16.83 49.29
C ALA A 207 37.20 15.70 50.01
#